data_AF-A0A7S2HQS7-F1
#
_entry.id   AF-A0A7S2HQS7-F1
#
_cell.length_a   1.000
_cell.length_b   1.000
_cell.length_c   1.000
_cell.angle_alpha   90.00
_cell.angle_beta   90.00
_cell.angle_gamma   90.00
#
_symmetry.space_group_name_H-M   'P 1'
#
loop_
_entity.id
_entity.type
_entity.pdbx_description
1 polymer ?
#
loop_
_entity_poly.entity_id
_entity_poly.type
_entity_poly.pdbx_seq_one_letter_code
_entity_poly.pdbx_strand_id
1 'polypeptide(L)'
;LSKKMVAQRHGEKQFKAWRRGYDVKPPPVSSFSKNYPGNDKRYNKYLNDVRFSVRETLIRTIERGKFSKHRKLPKTESLKDCMDRTIPYFTNHIIPEAVNKGKRVLISSSENAIRGLLMHLCEIPEEEIVGLEIPNGLPLIFDVKSKCVKLLDDGTGRDPLDVYNFGKSANYLFRPCENEDGTFDEECSLLEFPDVTLAPPQNQKLCEPEEVGV
;
A
#
# COMPACT_ATOMS: atom_id res chain seq x y z
N LEU A 1 8.55 4.96 -23.83
CA LEU A 1 9.88 4.83 -23.17
C LEU A 1 9.91 3.51 -22.44
N SER A 2 10.94 2.69 -22.64
CA SER A 2 11.12 1.46 -21.85
C SER A 2 11.73 1.79 -20.48
N LYS A 3 11.55 0.89 -19.50
CA LYS A 3 12.12 1.05 -18.14
C LYS A 3 13.64 1.31 -18.18
N LYS A 4 14.36 0.55 -19.01
CA LYS A 4 15.81 0.69 -19.20
C LYS A 4 16.20 2.08 -19.72
N MET A 5 15.45 2.62 -20.69
CA MET A 5 15.71 3.97 -21.22
C MET A 5 15.48 5.06 -20.17
N VAL A 6 14.46 4.91 -19.32
CA VAL A 6 14.19 5.88 -18.24
C VAL A 6 15.33 5.88 -17.22
N ALA A 7 15.80 4.70 -16.83
CA ALA A 7 16.93 4.55 -15.92
C ALA A 7 18.23 5.14 -16.50
N GLN A 8 18.51 4.90 -17.78
CA GLN A 8 19.67 5.48 -18.46
C GLN A 8 19.60 7.01 -18.54
N ARG A 9 18.42 7.58 -18.81
CA ARG A 9 18.25 9.03 -18.97
C ARG A 9 18.27 9.81 -17.66
N HIS A 10 17.69 9.24 -16.60
CA HIS A 10 17.48 9.95 -15.32
C HIS A 10 18.36 9.43 -14.18
N GLY A 11 19.10 8.35 -14.42
CA GLY A 11 19.92 7.66 -13.41
C GLY A 11 19.14 6.62 -12.63
N GLU A 12 19.84 5.55 -12.22
CA GLU A 12 19.26 4.43 -11.46
C GLU A 12 18.68 4.88 -10.11
N LYS A 13 19.34 5.83 -9.42
CA LYS A 13 18.86 6.37 -8.13
C LYS A 13 17.48 7.03 -8.28
N GLN A 14 17.31 7.89 -9.28
CA GLN A 14 16.04 8.58 -9.54
C GLN A 14 14.96 7.61 -10.02
N PHE A 15 15.32 6.68 -10.90
CA PHE A 15 14.40 5.66 -11.38
C PHE A 15 13.90 4.76 -10.25
N LYS A 16 14.78 4.35 -9.34
CA LYS A 16 14.40 3.58 -8.15
C LYS A 16 13.49 4.40 -7.22
N ALA A 17 13.80 5.68 -7.02
CA ALA A 17 12.97 6.59 -6.22
C ALA A 17 11.54 6.69 -6.79
N TRP A 18 11.36 6.87 -8.10
CA TRP A 18 10.03 6.86 -8.73
C TRP A 18 9.27 5.53 -8.63
N ARG A 19 9.98 4.40 -8.57
CA ARG A 19 9.35 3.08 -8.53
C ARG A 19 8.98 2.61 -7.12
N ARG A 20 9.80 2.97 -6.13
CA ARG A 20 9.73 2.39 -4.79
C ARG A 20 9.55 3.42 -3.68
N GLY A 21 9.85 4.69 -3.94
CA GLY A 21 9.77 5.77 -2.97
C GLY A 21 8.34 6.06 -2.51
N TYR A 22 8.23 6.52 -1.26
CA TYR A 22 6.96 6.84 -0.63
C TYR A 22 6.29 8.07 -1.28
N ASP A 23 6.99 9.22 -1.30
CA ASP A 23 6.41 10.49 -1.78
C ASP A 23 6.98 10.98 -3.13
N VAL A 24 7.86 10.19 -3.75
CA VAL A 24 8.54 10.64 -4.98
C VAL A 24 7.65 10.43 -6.21
N LYS A 25 7.13 11.52 -6.76
CA LYS A 25 6.25 11.50 -7.94
C LYS A 25 7.05 11.41 -9.24
N PRO A 26 6.68 10.52 -10.18
CA PRO A 26 7.21 10.57 -11.53
C PRO A 26 6.73 11.84 -12.27
N PRO A 27 7.37 12.21 -13.39
CA PRO A 27 6.96 13.37 -14.19
C PRO A 27 5.49 13.25 -14.61
N PRO A 28 4.69 14.33 -14.50
CA PRO A 28 3.27 14.29 -14.82
C PRO A 28 3.02 14.05 -16.31
N VAL A 29 2.02 13.25 -16.61
CA VAL A 29 1.52 13.10 -17.99
C VAL A 29 0.81 14.37 -18.43
N SER A 30 1.02 14.78 -19.68
CA SER A 30 0.30 15.90 -20.29
C SER A 30 -1.20 15.61 -20.40
N SER A 31 -2.05 16.61 -20.17
CA SER A 31 -3.52 16.51 -20.35
C SER A 31 -3.93 16.10 -21.76
N PHE A 32 -3.11 16.42 -22.76
CA PHE A 32 -3.34 16.10 -24.17
C PHE A 32 -2.84 14.71 -24.56
N SER A 33 -2.08 14.03 -23.69
CA SER A 33 -1.60 12.69 -23.97
C SER A 33 -2.75 11.69 -24.01
N LYS A 34 -2.74 10.78 -24.99
CA LYS A 34 -3.66 9.63 -25.03
C LYS A 34 -3.62 8.78 -23.75
N ASN A 35 -2.48 8.76 -23.05
CA ASN A 35 -2.28 7.96 -21.84
C ASN A 35 -2.80 8.64 -20.56
N TYR A 36 -3.26 9.89 -20.63
CA TYR A 36 -3.87 10.54 -19.47
C TYR A 36 -5.25 9.91 -19.18
N PRO A 37 -5.50 9.40 -17.95
CA PRO A 37 -6.79 8.75 -17.62
C PRO A 37 -8.02 9.64 -17.88
N GLY A 38 -7.89 10.97 -17.78
CA GLY A 38 -8.98 11.90 -18.10
C GLY A 38 -9.43 11.86 -19.57
N ASN A 39 -8.62 11.31 -20.47
CA ASN A 39 -8.97 11.09 -21.88
C ASN A 39 -9.68 9.76 -22.13
N ASP A 40 -9.64 8.81 -21.19
CA ASP A 40 -10.27 7.51 -21.34
C ASP A 40 -11.76 7.58 -20.96
N LYS A 41 -12.62 7.13 -21.87
CA LYS A 41 -14.08 7.15 -21.70
C LYS A 41 -14.54 6.26 -20.53
N ARG A 42 -13.77 5.22 -20.18
CA ARG A 42 -14.11 4.30 -19.08
C ARG A 42 -14.26 5.03 -17.75
N TYR A 43 -13.34 5.94 -17.45
CA TYR A 43 -13.37 6.72 -16.22
C TYR A 43 -14.50 7.76 -16.18
N ASN A 44 -14.99 8.22 -17.33
CA ASN A 44 -16.13 9.13 -17.36
C ASN A 44 -17.46 8.45 -16.98
N LYS A 45 -17.59 7.13 -17.21
CA LYS A 45 -18.84 6.40 -16.98
C LYS A 45 -19.04 5.98 -15.52
N TYR A 46 -17.96 5.56 -14.85
CA TYR A 46 -18.05 4.89 -13.54
C TYR A 46 -17.60 5.75 -12.36
N LEU A 47 -16.88 6.86 -12.59
CA LEU A 47 -16.50 7.77 -11.52
C LEU A 47 -17.65 8.72 -11.24
N ASN A 48 -18.11 8.75 -9.99
CA ASN A 48 -19.17 9.66 -9.54
C ASN A 48 -18.66 10.63 -8.46
N ASP A 49 -17.69 10.17 -7.68
CA ASP A 49 -16.99 10.78 -6.56
C ASP A 49 -15.93 11.82 -6.95
N VAL A 50 -15.31 11.70 -8.14
CA VAL A 50 -14.23 12.63 -8.55
C VAL A 50 -14.79 13.97 -9.05
N ARG A 51 -14.44 15.09 -8.41
CA ARG A 51 -14.91 16.44 -8.79
C ARG A 51 -14.59 16.80 -10.25
N PHE A 52 -15.52 17.54 -10.89
CA PHE A 52 -15.29 18.14 -12.20
C PHE A 52 -14.20 19.21 -12.16
N SER A 53 -13.36 19.25 -13.19
CA SER A 53 -12.35 20.27 -13.40
C SER A 53 -12.84 21.30 -14.40
N VAL A 54 -13.00 22.55 -13.96
CA VAL A 54 -13.39 23.67 -14.85
C VAL A 54 -12.32 23.88 -15.93
N ARG A 55 -11.04 23.86 -15.55
CA ARG A 55 -9.92 24.04 -16.50
C ARG A 55 -9.89 22.93 -17.56
N GLU A 56 -9.94 21.66 -17.16
CA GLU A 56 -9.91 20.55 -18.14
C GLU A 56 -11.17 20.54 -19.01
N THR A 57 -12.34 20.90 -18.43
CA THR A 57 -13.59 21.04 -19.18
C THR A 57 -13.49 22.13 -20.24
N LEU A 58 -12.96 23.31 -19.90
CA LEU A 58 -12.78 24.43 -20.83
C LEU A 58 -11.79 24.09 -21.94
N ILE A 59 -10.59 23.61 -21.60
CA ILE A 59 -9.54 23.26 -22.56
C ILE A 59 -10.09 22.30 -23.63
N ARG A 60 -10.81 21.27 -23.22
CA ARG A 60 -11.31 20.22 -24.12
C ARG A 60 -12.57 20.63 -24.89
N THR A 61 -13.38 21.50 -24.31
CA THR A 61 -14.53 22.09 -25.01
C THR A 61 -14.05 22.94 -26.19
N ILE A 62 -13.00 23.74 -25.98
CA ILE A 62 -12.38 24.55 -27.03
C ILE A 62 -11.72 23.66 -28.10
N GLU A 63 -10.93 22.67 -27.69
CA GLU A 63 -10.23 21.76 -28.61
C GLU A 63 -11.19 20.94 -29.50
N ARG A 64 -12.32 20.48 -28.95
CA ARG A 64 -13.28 19.59 -29.66
C ARG A 64 -14.46 20.32 -30.29
N GLY A 65 -14.62 21.62 -30.04
CA GLY A 65 -15.80 22.39 -30.45
C GLY A 65 -17.13 21.90 -29.85
N LYS A 66 -17.09 21.03 -28.84
CA LYS A 66 -18.27 20.44 -28.20
C LYS A 66 -18.09 20.44 -26.69
N PHE A 67 -19.09 20.96 -25.98
CA PHE A 67 -19.08 20.98 -24.52
C PHE A 67 -19.09 19.54 -23.95
N SER A 68 -18.07 19.21 -23.18
CA SER A 68 -17.99 17.95 -22.45
C SER A 68 -17.39 18.18 -21.07
N LYS A 69 -18.11 17.76 -20.02
CA LYS A 69 -17.62 17.85 -18.64
C LYS A 69 -16.49 16.85 -18.42
N HIS A 70 -15.40 17.30 -17.79
CA HIS A 70 -14.23 16.47 -17.51
C HIS A 70 -13.89 16.46 -16.01
N ARG A 71 -13.61 15.26 -15.48
CA ARG A 71 -13.23 15.05 -14.07
C ARG A 71 -11.73 15.32 -13.86
N LYS A 72 -11.37 15.76 -12.65
CA LYS A 72 -9.97 16.05 -12.27
C LYS A 72 -9.26 14.75 -11.88
N LEU A 73 -8.66 14.06 -12.85
CA LEU A 73 -7.87 12.84 -12.60
C LEU A 73 -6.38 13.13 -12.39
N PRO A 74 -5.68 12.34 -11.56
CA PRO A 74 -4.26 12.53 -11.30
C PRO A 74 -3.44 12.35 -12.58
N LYS A 75 -2.43 13.22 -12.76
CA LYS A 75 -1.48 13.17 -13.89
C LYS A 75 -0.21 12.39 -13.53
N THR A 76 0.02 12.23 -12.25
CA THR A 76 1.10 11.45 -11.63
C THR A 76 0.63 11.13 -10.22
N GLU A 77 1.12 10.04 -9.65
CA GLU A 77 0.87 9.64 -8.27
C GLU A 77 2.19 9.12 -7.66
N SER A 78 2.47 9.50 -6.42
CA SER A 78 3.40 8.77 -5.55
C SER A 78 2.69 7.61 -4.85
N LEU A 79 3.42 6.80 -4.07
CA LEU A 79 2.78 5.79 -3.22
C LEU A 79 1.87 6.45 -2.18
N LYS A 80 2.30 7.59 -1.61
CA LYS A 80 1.49 8.43 -0.73
C LYS A 80 0.18 8.87 -1.37
N ASP A 81 0.21 9.41 -2.60
CA ASP A 81 -1.03 9.80 -3.30
C ASP A 81 -1.98 8.62 -3.51
N CYS A 82 -1.43 7.44 -3.81
CA CYS A 82 -2.21 6.21 -3.93
C CYS A 82 -2.88 5.85 -2.60
N MET A 83 -2.14 5.92 -1.48
CA MET A 83 -2.64 5.68 -0.13
C MET A 83 -3.74 6.65 0.28
N ASP A 84 -3.56 7.94 -0.03
CA ASP A 84 -4.52 9.00 0.28
C ASP A 84 -5.92 8.71 -0.32
N ARG A 85 -6.00 7.92 -1.40
CA ARG A 85 -7.28 7.46 -1.99
C ARG A 85 -7.66 6.02 -1.64
N THR A 86 -6.72 5.11 -1.40
CA THR A 86 -7.03 3.70 -1.13
C THR A 86 -7.41 3.43 0.32
N ILE A 87 -6.73 4.07 1.29
CA ILE A 87 -6.97 3.83 2.72
C ILE A 87 -8.38 4.27 3.14
N PRO A 88 -8.91 5.44 2.74
CA PRO A 88 -10.27 5.81 3.09
C PRO A 88 -11.30 4.84 2.51
N TYR A 89 -11.10 4.38 1.26
CA TYR A 89 -12.00 3.41 0.65
C TYR A 89 -11.98 2.07 1.40
N PHE A 90 -10.79 1.59 1.77
CA PHE A 90 -10.64 0.37 2.56
C PHE A 90 -11.31 0.49 3.93
N THR A 91 -11.04 1.58 4.66
CA THR A 91 -11.54 1.79 6.02
C THR A 91 -13.05 2.01 6.08
N ASN A 92 -13.60 2.74 5.12
CA ASN A 92 -15.02 3.13 5.14
C ASN A 92 -15.94 2.10 4.47
N HIS A 93 -15.42 1.25 3.56
CA HIS A 93 -16.24 0.31 2.80
C HIS A 93 -15.85 -1.16 3.01
N ILE A 94 -14.56 -1.48 3.09
CA ILE A 94 -14.10 -2.89 3.16
C ILE A 94 -14.10 -3.39 4.61
N ILE A 95 -13.51 -2.64 5.55
CA ILE A 95 -13.47 -3.04 6.97
C ILE A 95 -14.88 -3.29 7.52
N PRO A 96 -15.89 -2.41 7.32
CA PRO A 96 -17.22 -2.65 7.87
C PRO A 96 -17.90 -3.90 7.26
N GLU A 97 -17.67 -4.20 5.99
CA GLU A 97 -18.19 -5.43 5.38
C GLU A 97 -17.48 -6.68 5.92
N ALA A 98 -16.17 -6.61 6.15
CA ALA A 98 -15.39 -7.74 6.65
C ALA A 98 -15.70 -8.04 8.12
N VAL A 99 -15.59 -7.01 8.98
CA VAL A 99 -15.71 -7.13 10.44
C VAL A 99 -17.18 -7.24 10.86
N ASN A 100 -18.03 -6.29 10.46
CA ASN A 100 -19.40 -6.22 11.02
C ASN A 100 -20.33 -7.31 10.49
N LYS A 101 -20.03 -7.87 9.31
CA LYS A 101 -20.83 -8.95 8.70
C LYS A 101 -20.12 -10.30 8.71
N GLY A 102 -18.93 -10.39 9.32
CA GLY A 102 -18.13 -11.62 9.38
C GLY A 102 -17.78 -12.18 7.99
N LYS A 103 -17.68 -11.33 6.96
CA LYS A 103 -17.41 -11.78 5.59
C LYS A 103 -15.91 -11.89 5.35
N ARG A 104 -15.50 -12.94 4.65
CA ARG A 104 -14.16 -13.03 4.06
C ARG A 104 -14.11 -12.21 2.78
N VAL A 105 -13.20 -11.23 2.72
CA VAL A 105 -13.05 -10.33 1.57
C VAL A 105 -11.78 -10.65 0.81
N LEU A 106 -11.91 -10.85 -0.50
CA LEU A 106 -10.77 -10.97 -1.41
C LEU A 106 -10.50 -9.60 -2.05
N ILE A 107 -9.28 -9.09 -1.89
CA ILE A 107 -8.82 -7.86 -2.55
C ILE A 107 -7.85 -8.25 -3.66
N SER A 108 -8.24 -8.01 -4.92
CA SER A 108 -7.36 -8.16 -6.08
C SER A 108 -7.02 -6.78 -6.64
N SER A 109 -5.74 -6.41 -6.59
CA SER A 109 -5.28 -5.09 -6.99
C SER A 109 -3.84 -5.12 -7.49
N SER A 110 -3.29 -3.94 -7.78
CA SER A 110 -1.90 -3.79 -8.22
C SER A 110 -0.93 -3.71 -7.04
N GLU A 111 0.35 -3.95 -7.33
CA GLU A 111 1.45 -3.95 -6.35
C GLU A 111 1.47 -2.68 -5.49
N ASN A 112 1.37 -1.48 -6.09
CA ASN A 112 1.44 -0.23 -5.34
C ASN A 112 0.24 -0.01 -4.41
N ALA A 113 -0.96 -0.46 -4.82
CA ALA A 113 -2.14 -0.36 -3.97
C ALA A 113 -2.04 -1.33 -2.78
N ILE A 114 -1.57 -2.56 -3.01
CA ILE A 114 -1.36 -3.57 -1.96
C ILE A 114 -0.23 -3.12 -1.02
N ARG A 115 0.90 -2.63 -1.55
CA ARG A 115 2.00 -2.08 -0.75
C ARG A 115 1.54 -0.92 0.13
N GLY A 116 0.79 0.03 -0.43
CA GLY A 116 0.27 1.15 0.35
C GLY A 116 -0.73 0.71 1.43
N LEU A 117 -1.54 -0.30 1.14
CA LEU A 117 -2.46 -0.87 2.12
C LEU A 117 -1.70 -1.60 3.24
N LEU A 118 -0.74 -2.46 2.91
CA LEU A 118 0.08 -3.18 3.89
C LEU A 118 0.95 -2.23 4.71
N MET A 119 1.47 -1.16 4.09
CA MET A 119 2.18 -0.10 4.80
C MET A 119 1.31 0.52 5.90
N HIS A 120 0.03 0.76 5.61
CA HIS A 120 -0.92 1.28 6.61
C HIS A 120 -1.29 0.23 7.67
N LEU A 121 -1.54 -1.01 7.26
CA LEU A 121 -2.01 -2.08 8.16
C LEU A 121 -0.93 -2.60 9.10
N CYS A 122 0.31 -2.72 8.60
CA CYS A 122 1.45 -3.25 9.35
C CYS A 122 2.34 -2.15 9.94
N GLU A 123 1.90 -0.89 9.84
CA GLU A 123 2.60 0.30 10.37
C GLU A 123 4.07 0.35 9.93
N ILE A 124 4.30 0.19 8.62
CA ILE A 124 5.65 0.17 8.05
C ILE A 124 6.15 1.62 7.90
N PRO A 125 7.34 1.96 8.43
CA PRO A 125 7.94 3.29 8.26
C PRO A 125 8.14 3.69 6.79
N GLU A 126 8.08 4.99 6.50
CA GLU A 126 8.17 5.54 5.14
C GLU A 126 9.53 5.27 4.48
N GLU A 127 10.59 5.23 5.28
CA GLU A 127 11.96 4.94 4.86
C GLU A 127 12.14 3.46 4.48
N GLU A 128 11.41 2.56 5.12
CA GLU A 128 11.50 1.11 4.96
C GLU A 128 10.66 0.59 3.79
N ILE A 129 9.60 1.29 3.39
CA ILE A 129 8.72 0.82 2.31
C ILE A 129 9.45 0.60 0.97
N VAL A 130 10.58 1.30 0.76
CA VAL A 130 11.44 1.16 -0.41
C VAL A 130 12.06 -0.24 -0.51
N GLY A 131 12.31 -0.86 0.65
CA GLY A 131 12.87 -2.19 0.80
C GLY A 131 11.85 -3.32 0.65
N LEU A 132 10.54 -3.00 0.62
CA LEU A 132 9.47 -3.98 0.54
C LEU A 132 9.13 -4.38 -0.91
N GLU A 133 9.07 -5.68 -1.16
CA GLU A 133 8.62 -6.29 -2.42
C GLU A 133 7.43 -7.21 -2.15
N ILE A 134 6.43 -7.18 -3.03
CA ILE A 134 5.28 -8.07 -2.95
C ILE A 134 5.28 -8.96 -4.21
N PRO A 135 5.37 -10.29 -4.05
CA PRO A 135 5.34 -11.22 -5.17
C PRO A 135 4.01 -11.15 -5.93
N ASN A 136 4.06 -11.35 -7.24
CA ASN A 136 2.84 -11.44 -8.04
C ASN A 136 2.19 -12.82 -7.85
N GLY A 137 0.87 -12.83 -7.66
CA GLY A 137 0.10 -14.07 -7.62
C GLY A 137 0.20 -14.87 -6.32
N LEU A 138 0.85 -14.32 -5.28
CA LEU A 138 0.88 -14.90 -3.95
C LEU A 138 -0.28 -14.35 -3.10
N PRO A 139 -1.22 -15.20 -2.65
CA PRO A 139 -2.28 -14.79 -1.73
C PRO A 139 -1.69 -14.45 -0.35
N LEU A 140 -2.02 -13.26 0.16
CA LEU A 140 -1.69 -12.84 1.53
C LEU A 140 -2.97 -12.80 2.35
N ILE A 141 -2.98 -13.45 3.50
CA ILE A 141 -4.10 -13.43 4.44
C ILE A 141 -3.79 -12.38 5.48
N PHE A 142 -4.59 -11.32 5.54
CA PHE A 142 -4.51 -10.35 6.64
C PHE A 142 -5.65 -10.61 7.60
N ASP A 143 -5.32 -10.87 8.87
CA ASP A 143 -6.31 -10.96 9.94
C ASP A 143 -6.51 -9.59 10.58
N VAL A 144 -7.75 -9.11 10.53
CA VAL A 144 -8.13 -7.79 11.04
C VAL A 144 -8.08 -7.74 12.57
N LYS A 145 -8.31 -8.87 13.26
CA LYS A 145 -8.32 -8.92 14.72
C LYS A 145 -6.91 -8.87 15.29
N SER A 146 -6.08 -9.84 14.88
CA SER A 146 -4.69 -9.98 15.33
C SER A 146 -3.71 -9.04 14.60
N LYS A 147 -4.19 -8.31 13.59
CA LYS A 147 -3.41 -7.36 12.77
C LYS A 147 -2.14 -7.96 12.16
N CYS A 148 -2.14 -9.26 11.87
CA CYS A 148 -0.99 -9.96 11.31
C CYS A 148 -1.26 -10.48 9.89
N VAL A 149 -0.17 -10.70 9.16
CA VAL A 149 -0.20 -11.30 7.82
C VAL A 149 0.25 -12.77 7.91
N LYS A 150 -0.57 -13.67 7.38
CA LYS A 150 -0.26 -15.09 7.21
C LYS A 150 -0.13 -15.42 5.72
N LEU A 151 0.76 -16.36 5.40
CA LEU A 151 0.89 -16.92 4.06
C LEU A 151 -0.01 -18.15 3.95
N LEU A 152 -0.60 -18.34 2.76
CA LEU A 152 -1.39 -19.54 2.49
C LEU A 152 -0.42 -20.69 2.18
N ASP A 153 -0.57 -21.80 2.89
CA ASP A 153 0.11 -23.06 2.56
C ASP A 153 -0.35 -23.54 1.18
N ASP A 154 0.62 -23.75 0.29
CA ASP A 154 0.39 -24.24 -1.08
C ASP A 154 0.37 -25.78 -1.16
N GLY A 155 0.56 -26.47 -0.03
CA GLY A 155 0.59 -27.92 0.09
C GLY A 155 1.87 -28.56 -0.45
N THR A 156 2.87 -27.76 -0.83
CA THR A 156 4.16 -28.27 -1.32
C THR A 156 5.12 -28.61 -0.19
N GLY A 157 4.81 -28.19 1.05
CA GLY A 157 5.64 -28.40 2.23
C GLY A 157 6.93 -27.57 2.24
N ARG A 158 7.03 -26.56 1.37
CA ARG A 158 8.13 -25.58 1.37
C ARG A 158 7.66 -24.30 2.03
N ASP A 159 8.51 -23.66 2.83
CA ASP A 159 8.19 -22.35 3.38
C ASP A 159 8.09 -21.33 2.22
N PRO A 160 6.94 -20.64 2.05
CA PRO A 160 6.80 -19.60 1.05
C PRO A 160 7.85 -18.47 1.18
N LEU A 161 8.42 -18.25 2.37
CA LEU A 161 9.50 -17.29 2.58
C LEU A 161 10.81 -17.68 1.88
N ASP A 162 11.05 -18.98 1.67
CA ASP A 162 12.20 -19.47 0.92
C ASP A 162 12.01 -19.34 -0.60
N VAL A 163 10.77 -19.37 -1.06
CA VAL A 163 10.41 -19.35 -2.49
C VAL A 163 10.30 -17.91 -3.00
N TYR A 164 9.77 -17.01 -2.18
CA TYR A 164 9.41 -15.65 -2.59
C TYR A 164 10.28 -14.59 -1.92
N ASN A 165 10.72 -13.61 -2.72
CA ASN A 165 11.46 -12.48 -2.22
C ASN A 165 10.52 -11.33 -1.83
N PHE A 166 10.44 -11.04 -0.53
CA PHE A 166 9.68 -9.92 0.04
C PHE A 166 10.52 -8.65 0.26
N GLY A 167 11.80 -8.70 -0.10
CA GLY A 167 12.75 -7.62 0.09
C GLY A 167 13.27 -7.51 1.53
N LYS A 168 13.96 -6.39 1.83
CA LYS A 168 14.68 -6.21 3.10
C LYS A 168 13.77 -5.91 4.28
N SER A 169 12.60 -5.35 3.99
CA SER A 169 11.65 -4.88 5.01
C SER A 169 10.51 -5.89 5.21
N ALA A 170 10.74 -7.17 4.86
CA ALA A 170 9.78 -8.26 4.99
C ALA A 170 9.36 -8.50 6.45
N ASN A 171 10.26 -8.25 7.41
CA ASN A 171 10.04 -8.45 8.84
C ASN A 171 8.88 -7.61 9.38
N TYR A 172 8.54 -6.50 8.71
CA TYR A 172 7.39 -5.69 9.08
C TYR A 172 6.05 -6.34 8.71
N LEU A 173 6.02 -7.21 7.69
CA LEU A 173 4.79 -7.90 7.29
C LEU A 173 4.49 -9.09 8.20
N PHE A 174 5.50 -9.88 8.54
CA PHE A 174 5.37 -11.15 9.24
C PHE A 174 5.72 -11.00 10.72
N ARG A 175 5.12 -10.00 11.38
CA ARG A 175 5.20 -9.89 12.83
C ARG A 175 4.38 -11.01 13.48
N PRO A 176 4.78 -11.51 14.67
CA PRO A 176 4.01 -12.51 15.38
C PRO A 176 2.57 -12.04 15.61
N CYS A 177 1.59 -12.91 15.37
CA CYS A 177 0.20 -12.59 15.63
C CYS A 177 -0.05 -12.46 17.14
N GLU A 178 -0.72 -11.38 17.55
CA GLU A 178 -1.20 -11.21 18.92
C GLU A 178 -2.58 -11.86 19.05
N ASN A 179 -2.71 -12.73 20.06
CA ASN A 179 -3.97 -13.32 20.47
C ASN A 179 -4.81 -12.32 21.28
N GLU A 180 -6.11 -12.61 21.43
CA GLU A 180 -7.05 -11.75 22.17
C GLU A 180 -6.63 -11.54 23.65
N ASP A 181 -5.81 -12.45 24.19
CA ASP A 181 -5.26 -12.41 25.55
C ASP A 181 -3.93 -11.64 25.67
N GLY A 182 -3.43 -11.05 24.57
CA GLY A 182 -2.13 -10.37 24.51
C GLY A 182 -0.92 -11.32 24.49
N THR A 183 -1.16 -12.63 24.40
CA THR A 183 -0.12 -13.63 24.14
C THR A 183 0.20 -13.69 22.65
N PHE A 184 1.41 -14.07 22.28
CA PHE A 184 1.76 -14.26 20.87
C PHE A 184 1.43 -15.69 20.45
N ASP A 185 0.86 -15.83 19.25
CA ASP A 185 0.59 -17.12 18.63
C ASP A 185 1.92 -17.82 18.33
N GLU A 186 2.21 -18.94 19.00
CA GLU A 186 3.48 -19.68 18.85
C GLU A 186 3.66 -20.25 17.43
N GLU A 187 2.58 -20.42 16.65
CA GLU A 187 2.67 -20.77 15.21
C GLU A 187 3.25 -19.64 14.34
N CYS A 188 3.36 -18.43 14.89
CA CYS A 188 3.93 -17.26 14.22
C CYS A 188 5.38 -16.99 14.62
N SER A 189 6.00 -17.88 15.42
CA SER A 189 7.44 -17.86 15.68
C SER A 189 8.20 -18.49 14.52
N LEU A 190 8.16 -17.86 13.35
CA LEU A 190 9.15 -18.14 12.31
C LEU A 190 10.16 -17.01 12.27
N LEU A 191 11.37 -17.39 12.68
CA LEU A 191 12.65 -16.71 12.59
C LEU A 191 13.00 -15.84 13.81
N GLU A 192 13.89 -16.42 14.63
CA GLU A 192 14.90 -15.68 15.37
C GLU A 192 15.65 -14.76 14.40
N PHE A 193 15.14 -13.55 14.19
CA PHE A 193 15.94 -12.48 13.60
C PHE A 193 16.93 -12.03 14.67
N PRO A 194 18.25 -11.97 14.38
CA PRO A 194 19.22 -11.47 15.34
C PRO A 194 18.89 -10.00 15.64
N ASP A 195 18.43 -9.78 16.88
CA ASP A 195 18.42 -8.54 17.64
C ASP A 195 18.22 -7.25 16.80
N VAL A 196 16.99 -7.03 16.33
CA VAL A 196 16.52 -5.66 16.08
C VAL A 196 15.62 -5.32 17.25
N THR A 197 16.20 -4.66 18.24
CA THR A 197 15.49 -3.98 19.31
C THR A 197 14.56 -2.92 18.71
N LEU A 198 13.36 -3.34 18.32
CA LEU A 198 12.25 -2.43 18.08
C LEU A 198 11.80 -1.92 19.44
N ALA A 199 12.48 -0.88 19.94
CA ALA A 199 11.96 -0.10 21.04
C ALA A 199 10.57 0.41 20.64
N PRO A 200 9.53 0.22 21.47
CA PRO A 200 8.23 0.81 21.21
C PRO A 200 8.38 2.34 21.15
N PRO A 201 7.63 3.04 20.28
CA PRO A 201 7.73 4.48 20.14
C PRO A 201 7.52 5.15 21.51
N GLN A 202 8.53 5.91 21.94
CA GLN A 202 8.54 6.62 23.21
C GLN A 202 7.41 7.65 23.26
N ASN A 203 6.31 7.30 23.92
CA ASN A 203 5.44 8.24 24.61
C ASN A 203 4.47 7.50 25.52
N GLN A 204 4.95 7.05 26.68
CA GLN A 204 4.09 6.81 27.84
C GLN A 204 4.93 6.95 29.11
N LYS A 205 4.42 7.75 30.04
CA LYS A 205 5.05 8.17 31.30
C LYS A 205 5.57 6.97 32.09
N LEU A 206 6.79 7.07 32.62
CA LEU A 206 7.28 6.21 33.68
C LEU A 206 6.33 6.30 34.88
N CYS A 207 5.76 5.17 35.28
CA CYS A 207 5.32 4.94 36.65
C CYS A 207 6.42 4.11 37.33
N GLU A 208 7.09 4.68 38.31
CA GLU A 208 8.02 3.98 39.19
C GLU A 208 7.25 3.01 40.10
N PRO A 209 7.78 1.82 40.41
CA PRO A 209 7.14 0.90 41.35
C PRO A 209 7.40 1.32 42.80
N GLU A 210 6.34 1.41 43.61
CA GLU A 210 6.46 1.37 45.07
C GLU A 210 7.00 -0.01 45.50
N GLU A 211 8.06 0.01 46.30
CA GLU A 211 8.65 -1.18 46.90
C GLU A 211 7.67 -1.83 47.90
N VAL A 212 7.31 -3.09 47.66
CA VAL A 212 6.68 -3.94 48.69
C VAL A 212 7.80 -4.67 49.43
N GLY A 213 8.17 -4.13 50.59
CA GLY A 213 9.04 -4.78 51.57
C GLY A 213 8.28 -5.82 52.40
N VAL A 214 9.00 -6.92 52.68
CA VAL A 214 8.68 -8.13 53.46
C VAL A 214 8.07 -7.84 54.83
#